data_AF-A0A8J2Z677-F1
#
_entry.id   AF-A0A8J2Z677-F1
#
_cell.length_a   1.000
_cell.length_b   1.000
_cell.length_c   1.000
_cell.angle_alpha   90.00
_cell.angle_beta   90.00
_cell.angle_gamma   90.00
#
_symmetry.space_group_name_H-M   'P 1'
#
loop_
_entity.id
_entity.type
_entity.pdbx_description
1 polymer ?
#
loop_
_entity_poly.entity_id
_entity_poly.type
_entity_poly.pdbx_seq_one_letter_code
_entity_poly.pdbx_strand_id
1 'polypeptide(L)'
;MARPGISYEDILEAISKLEAQGATPSINNVRDTVGRGSPTTISKFLKQWREERATDQTAAQSTTTKNTEDTMQPISENTATAKTEAAKTPEEKPQAKAAVSDKPSAVTSTMKAQDPMIQALLTSSHALSSDILSSMSDEWSMILNESNPELKVRKLYAALVKEQTRRESAEQVAKEARIYAETLKEQTTQRISDLRDALEGQIAFLNGQIRQLKRESEQTLEYYRKQLEKSNNALAEQKRS
;
A
#
# COMPACT_ATOMS: atom_id res chain seq x y z
N MET A 1 13.13 21.90 15.16
CA MET A 1 14.19 21.90 14.12
C MET A 1 14.14 20.57 13.40
N ALA A 2 14.06 20.56 12.07
CA ALA A 2 14.22 19.32 11.30
C ALA A 2 15.70 18.89 11.34
N ARG A 3 15.98 17.63 11.67
CA ARG A 3 17.32 17.06 11.49
C ARG A 3 17.49 16.71 10.00
N PRO A 4 18.65 16.97 9.39
CA PRO A 4 18.90 16.49 8.02
C PRO A 4 18.78 14.96 7.99
N GLY A 5 18.08 14.45 6.97
CA GLY A 5 17.97 13.01 6.74
C GLY A 5 19.31 12.40 6.31
N ILE A 6 19.46 11.10 6.52
CA ILE A 6 20.55 10.32 5.91
C ILE A 6 20.34 10.28 4.39
N SER A 7 21.38 10.58 3.61
CA SER A 7 21.34 10.53 2.15
C SER A 7 21.39 9.09 1.63
N TYR A 8 21.02 8.86 0.37
CA TYR A 8 21.34 7.59 -0.30
C TYR A 8 22.87 7.45 -0.47
N GLU A 9 23.54 8.56 -0.76
CA GLU A 9 24.98 8.63 -0.98
C GLU A 9 25.80 8.26 0.27
N ASP A 10 25.39 8.75 1.47
CA ASP A 10 25.94 8.33 2.77
C ASP A 10 25.98 6.79 2.92
N ILE A 11 24.95 6.12 2.40
CA ILE A 11 24.76 4.67 2.54
C ILE A 11 25.57 3.91 1.49
N LEU A 12 25.72 4.44 0.28
CA LEU A 12 26.61 3.87 -0.75
C LEU A 12 28.08 3.96 -0.32
N GLU A 13 28.50 5.07 0.30
CA GLU A 13 29.86 5.21 0.85
C GLU A 13 30.10 4.21 2.00
N ALA A 14 29.11 4.01 2.86
CA ALA A 14 29.18 3.02 3.94
C ALA A 14 29.20 1.57 3.43
N ILE A 15 28.40 1.23 2.43
CA ILE A 15 28.37 -0.11 1.83
C ILE A 15 29.71 -0.41 1.14
N SER A 16 30.26 0.50 0.35
CA SER A 16 31.57 0.30 -0.29
C SER A 16 32.72 0.17 0.71
N LYS A 17 32.68 0.90 1.84
CA LYS A 17 33.61 0.70 2.98
C LYS A 17 33.48 -0.70 3.62
N LEU A 18 32.27 -1.23 3.76
CA LEU A 18 32.04 -2.57 4.29
C LEU A 18 32.46 -3.67 3.29
N GLU A 19 32.17 -3.51 2.00
CA GLU A 19 32.65 -4.41 0.93
C GLU A 19 34.19 -4.46 0.90
N ALA A 20 34.86 -3.29 1.00
CA ALA A 20 36.33 -3.21 1.08
C ALA A 20 36.92 -3.83 2.38
N GLN A 21 36.12 -3.97 3.44
CA GLN A 21 36.50 -4.66 4.68
C GLN A 21 36.13 -6.16 4.67
N GLY A 22 35.53 -6.68 3.59
CA GLY A 22 35.02 -8.05 3.50
C GLY A 22 33.79 -8.32 4.38
N ALA A 23 33.17 -7.28 4.92
CA ALA A 23 32.03 -7.38 5.83
C ALA A 23 30.70 -7.31 5.06
N THR A 24 29.77 -8.23 5.34
CA THR A 24 28.46 -8.21 4.66
C THR A 24 27.70 -6.90 4.95
N PRO A 25 27.11 -6.23 3.95
CA PRO A 25 26.32 -5.02 4.16
C PRO A 25 24.97 -5.38 4.82
N SER A 26 24.93 -5.22 6.14
CA SER A 26 23.78 -5.43 7.01
C SER A 26 23.31 -4.09 7.60
N ILE A 27 22.04 -4.00 8.00
CA ILE A 27 21.41 -2.77 8.53
C ILE A 27 22.17 -2.24 9.76
N ASN A 28 22.65 -3.13 10.63
CA ASN A 28 23.45 -2.75 11.80
C ASN A 28 24.82 -2.23 11.36
N ASN A 29 25.57 -3.02 10.56
CA ASN A 29 26.90 -2.63 10.09
C ASN A 29 26.90 -1.26 9.38
N VAL A 30 25.90 -1.01 8.50
CA VAL A 30 25.74 0.29 7.82
C VAL A 30 25.39 1.40 8.82
N ARG A 31 24.49 1.15 9.77
CA ARG A 31 24.17 2.11 10.84
C ARG A 31 25.39 2.45 11.70
N ASP A 32 26.22 1.47 12.02
CA ASP A 32 27.39 1.65 12.89
C ASP A 32 28.52 2.39 12.15
N THR A 33 28.68 2.16 10.84
CA THR A 33 29.62 2.93 10.00
C THR A 33 29.16 4.37 9.68
N VAL A 34 27.85 4.63 9.59
CA VAL A 34 27.32 5.98 9.30
C VAL A 34 27.04 6.79 10.58
N GLY A 35 26.79 6.13 11.72
CA GLY A 35 26.50 6.75 13.02
C GLY A 35 25.17 7.53 13.11
N ARG A 36 24.42 7.65 12.00
CA ARG A 36 23.16 8.40 11.89
C ARG A 36 22.13 7.64 11.03
N GLY A 37 20.88 8.12 11.04
CA GLY A 37 19.75 7.52 10.31
C GLY A 37 18.91 6.56 11.16
N SER A 38 17.65 6.36 10.76
CA SER A 38 16.77 5.36 11.36
C SER A 38 16.96 4.00 10.68
N PRO A 39 16.79 2.87 11.42
CA PRO A 39 16.90 1.53 10.82
C PRO A 39 15.94 1.31 9.64
N THR A 40 14.76 1.94 9.66
CA THR A 40 13.76 1.87 8.58
C THR A 40 14.19 2.58 7.31
N THR A 41 14.84 3.74 7.41
CA THR A 41 15.37 4.45 6.24
C THR A 41 16.59 3.73 5.68
N ILE A 42 17.48 3.23 6.55
CA ILE A 42 18.63 2.39 6.15
C ILE A 42 18.14 1.12 5.45
N SER A 43 17.12 0.42 5.97
CA SER A 43 16.59 -0.79 5.34
C SER A 43 15.96 -0.53 3.97
N LYS A 44 15.33 0.64 3.75
CA LYS A 44 14.78 1.01 2.44
C LYS A 44 15.89 1.17 1.40
N PHE A 45 16.91 1.96 1.71
CA PHE A 45 18.02 2.22 0.80
C PHE A 45 18.92 1.00 0.58
N LEU A 46 19.17 0.20 1.63
CA LEU A 46 19.92 -1.05 1.51
C LEU A 46 19.17 -2.12 0.72
N LYS A 47 17.82 -2.11 0.73
CA LYS A 47 17.02 -2.93 -0.19
C LYS A 47 17.13 -2.43 -1.63
N GLN A 48 16.95 -1.13 -1.87
CA GLN A 48 17.08 -0.53 -3.20
C GLN A 48 18.44 -0.85 -3.86
N TRP A 49 19.55 -0.67 -3.14
CA TRP A 49 20.89 -1.00 -3.63
C TRP A 49 21.05 -2.49 -4.00
N ARG A 50 20.43 -3.41 -3.24
CA ARG A 50 20.43 -4.84 -3.58
C ARG A 50 19.59 -5.15 -4.82
N GLU A 51 18.50 -4.43 -5.03
CA GLU A 51 17.65 -4.57 -6.21
C GLU A 51 18.37 -4.04 -7.47
N GLU A 52 19.02 -2.87 -7.38
CA GLU A 52 19.88 -2.30 -8.44
C GLU A 52 21.03 -3.27 -8.82
N ARG A 53 21.75 -3.83 -7.83
CA ARG A 53 22.78 -4.85 -8.06
C ARG A 53 22.23 -6.14 -8.68
N ALA A 54 21.02 -6.55 -8.34
CA ALA A 54 20.41 -7.76 -8.89
C ALA A 54 20.00 -7.59 -10.36
N THR A 55 19.52 -6.41 -10.76
CA THR A 55 19.27 -6.09 -12.17
C THR A 55 20.56 -6.08 -13.00
N ASP A 56 21.63 -5.46 -12.49
CA ASP A 56 22.93 -5.43 -13.18
C ASP A 56 23.54 -6.83 -13.37
N GLN A 57 23.49 -7.68 -12.33
CA GLN A 57 24.02 -9.05 -12.40
C GLN A 57 23.19 -9.94 -13.34
N THR A 58 21.90 -9.68 -13.49
CA THR A 58 21.05 -10.41 -14.46
C THR A 58 21.40 -10.03 -15.89
N ALA A 59 21.70 -8.76 -16.17
CA ALA A 59 22.15 -8.31 -17.48
C ALA A 59 23.53 -8.89 -17.86
N ALA A 60 24.42 -9.07 -16.88
CA ALA A 60 25.80 -9.53 -17.09
C ALA A 60 25.95 -11.02 -17.48
N GLN A 61 24.89 -11.84 -17.40
CA GLN A 61 24.96 -13.29 -17.71
C GLN A 61 24.41 -13.69 -19.08
N SER A 62 23.93 -12.73 -19.90
CA SER A 62 23.24 -13.01 -21.17
C SER A 62 23.95 -12.50 -22.43
N THR A 63 25.28 -12.43 -22.44
CA THR A 63 26.06 -12.04 -23.64
C THR A 63 27.22 -13.02 -23.92
N THR A 64 26.95 -14.05 -24.72
CA THR A 64 27.98 -14.86 -25.37
C THR A 64 27.51 -15.36 -26.73
N THR A 65 28.43 -15.35 -27.70
CA THR A 65 28.32 -15.78 -29.11
C THR A 65 27.37 -15.03 -30.06
N LYS A 66 28.01 -14.21 -30.92
CA LYS A 66 27.79 -14.05 -32.38
C LYS A 66 26.61 -13.15 -32.82
N ASN A 67 26.87 -11.98 -33.44
CA ASN A 67 27.27 -11.74 -34.87
C ASN A 67 26.07 -11.93 -35.83
N THR A 68 25.78 -11.06 -36.81
CA THR A 68 26.44 -9.81 -37.30
C THR A 68 25.43 -8.94 -38.08
N GLU A 69 25.69 -7.63 -38.16
CA GLU A 69 25.51 -6.66 -39.30
C GLU A 69 24.58 -7.08 -40.47
N ASP A 70 23.65 -6.28 -41.03
CA ASP A 70 23.84 -4.96 -41.68
C ASP A 70 22.52 -4.45 -42.39
N THR A 71 22.57 -3.30 -43.08
CA THR A 71 21.75 -2.84 -44.24
C THR A 71 20.32 -2.29 -44.02
N MET A 72 20.27 -0.95 -43.92
CA MET A 72 19.50 0.04 -44.71
C MET A 72 18.00 -0.12 -45.09
N GLN A 73 17.30 1.04 -44.98
CA GLN A 73 16.08 1.51 -45.69
C GLN A 73 16.23 1.46 -47.24
N PRO A 74 15.16 1.49 -48.11
CA PRO A 74 14.08 2.51 -48.06
C PRO A 74 12.64 2.23 -48.59
N ILE A 75 11.73 3.11 -48.12
CA ILE A 75 10.64 3.90 -48.78
C ILE A 75 10.16 3.54 -50.21
N SER A 76 8.84 3.77 -50.44
CA SER A 76 8.08 3.90 -51.73
C SER A 76 7.24 2.68 -52.15
N GLU A 77 6.07 2.78 -52.83
CA GLU A 77 5.40 3.93 -53.50
C GLU A 77 3.86 3.72 -53.74
N ASN A 78 3.07 4.82 -53.82
CA ASN A 78 1.83 5.04 -54.63
C ASN A 78 0.58 4.08 -54.53
N THR A 79 -0.69 4.40 -54.86
CA THR A 79 -1.47 5.56 -55.39
C THR A 79 -2.84 5.61 -54.63
N ALA A 80 -3.50 6.74 -54.30
CA ALA A 80 -4.27 7.72 -55.10
C ALA A 80 -5.48 7.13 -55.90
N THR A 81 -6.71 7.71 -55.98
CA THR A 81 -7.44 8.86 -55.35
C THR A 81 -8.96 8.78 -55.69
N ALA A 82 -9.82 9.63 -55.06
CA ALA A 82 -11.25 9.98 -55.38
C ALA A 82 -12.31 9.55 -54.31
N LYS A 83 -13.39 10.30 -54.00
CA LYS A 83 -13.76 11.74 -54.16
C LYS A 83 -14.98 12.08 -53.25
N THR A 84 -15.17 13.35 -52.88
CA THR A 84 -16.36 13.93 -52.22
C THR A 84 -17.46 14.32 -53.24
N GLU A 85 -18.74 14.65 -52.93
CA GLU A 85 -19.56 14.88 -51.71
C GLU A 85 -21.08 14.82 -52.12
N ALA A 86 -22.17 15.10 -51.36
CA ALA A 86 -22.51 15.59 -50.01
C ALA A 86 -24.02 15.31 -49.69
N ALA A 87 -24.49 15.67 -48.49
CA ALA A 87 -25.90 15.99 -48.11
C ALA A 87 -26.95 14.83 -48.02
N LYS A 88 -28.09 14.92 -47.30
CA LYS A 88 -28.47 15.55 -46.00
C LYS A 88 -29.84 14.95 -45.53
N THR A 89 -30.09 15.01 -44.21
CA THR A 89 -31.35 14.74 -43.42
C THR A 89 -32.61 15.55 -43.84
N PRO A 90 -33.85 15.34 -43.27
CA PRO A 90 -34.29 14.48 -42.13
C PRO A 90 -35.62 13.68 -42.34
N GLU A 91 -36.10 12.92 -41.32
CA GLU A 91 -37.47 13.03 -40.70
C GLU A 91 -37.68 12.04 -39.51
N GLU A 92 -38.86 12.00 -38.88
CA GLU A 92 -38.99 12.11 -37.39
C GLU A 92 -39.76 11.02 -36.58
N LYS A 93 -39.88 11.22 -35.25
CA LYS A 93 -40.47 10.32 -34.21
C LYS A 93 -41.95 10.64 -33.89
N PRO A 94 -42.73 9.73 -33.27
CA PRO A 94 -43.06 9.86 -31.82
C PRO A 94 -43.23 8.52 -31.03
N GLN A 95 -42.61 8.31 -29.86
CA GLN A 95 -43.03 8.61 -28.46
C GLN A 95 -44.03 7.65 -27.75
N ALA A 96 -43.58 6.99 -26.66
CA ALA A 96 -44.23 6.84 -25.33
C ALA A 96 -43.29 6.01 -24.41
N LYS A 97 -42.67 6.53 -23.33
CA LYS A 97 -43.19 6.95 -22.00
C LYS A 97 -43.75 5.82 -21.11
N ALA A 98 -42.87 5.25 -20.29
CA ALA A 98 -43.17 4.75 -18.95
C ALA A 98 -41.97 5.07 -18.04
N ALA A 99 -42.19 5.35 -16.76
CA ALA A 99 -41.13 5.78 -15.85
C ALA A 99 -41.21 5.08 -14.50
N VAL A 100 -40.11 4.43 -14.11
CA VAL A 100 -39.77 4.16 -12.71
C VAL A 100 -38.32 4.58 -12.54
N SER A 101 -38.08 5.49 -11.61
CA SER A 101 -36.73 5.88 -11.20
C SER A 101 -36.36 5.03 -9.99
N ASP A 102 -35.29 4.26 -10.08
CA ASP A 102 -34.68 3.63 -8.92
C ASP A 102 -33.16 3.81 -8.94
N LYS A 103 -32.56 4.01 -7.76
CA LYS A 103 -31.15 4.42 -7.64
C LYS A 103 -30.24 3.19 -7.56
N PRO A 104 -29.12 3.22 -8.30
CA PRO A 104 -27.85 3.29 -7.59
C PRO A 104 -26.85 4.25 -8.26
N SER A 105 -26.65 5.44 -7.67
CA SER A 105 -25.67 6.44 -8.15
C SER A 105 -25.24 7.38 -7.01
N ALA A 106 -24.56 6.82 -6.00
CA ALA A 106 -24.12 7.57 -4.82
C ALA A 106 -22.95 6.91 -4.04
N VAL A 107 -21.88 6.46 -4.72
CA VAL A 107 -20.66 5.94 -4.05
C VAL A 107 -19.36 6.43 -4.72
N THR A 108 -19.28 6.42 -6.05
CA THR A 108 -18.02 6.52 -6.81
C THR A 108 -17.44 7.94 -6.99
N SER A 109 -17.75 8.91 -6.12
CA SER A 109 -17.53 10.34 -6.42
C SER A 109 -16.91 11.21 -5.30
N THR A 110 -16.15 10.63 -4.34
CA THR A 110 -15.52 11.40 -3.25
C THR A 110 -14.06 11.00 -2.91
N MET A 111 -13.20 10.79 -3.92
CA MET A 111 -11.74 10.92 -3.76
C MET A 111 -11.08 11.49 -5.02
N LYS A 112 -11.21 12.81 -5.23
CA LYS A 112 -10.57 13.51 -6.37
C LYS A 112 -9.17 14.05 -6.00
N ALA A 113 -8.37 13.19 -5.40
CA ALA A 113 -6.95 13.34 -5.19
C ALA A 113 -6.30 12.02 -5.61
N GLN A 114 -6.11 11.85 -6.93
CA GLN A 114 -5.45 10.67 -7.46
C GLN A 114 -3.95 10.79 -7.21
N ASP A 115 -3.42 10.05 -6.23
CA ASP A 115 -1.97 9.85 -6.14
C ASP A 115 -1.49 9.30 -7.49
N PRO A 116 -0.44 9.88 -8.11
CA PRO A 116 0.01 9.45 -9.43
C PRO A 116 0.45 7.98 -9.43
N MET A 117 0.92 7.48 -8.27
CA MET A 117 1.22 6.06 -8.06
C MET A 117 -0.03 5.16 -8.14
N ILE A 118 -1.16 5.56 -7.55
CA ILE A 118 -2.42 4.79 -7.61
C ILE A 118 -2.95 4.80 -9.04
N GLN A 119 -2.90 5.94 -9.73
CA GLN A 119 -3.34 6.04 -11.12
C GLN A 119 -2.45 5.23 -12.07
N ALA A 120 -1.13 5.25 -11.89
CA ALA A 120 -0.19 4.43 -12.66
C ALA A 120 -0.44 2.92 -12.43
N LEU A 121 -0.66 2.49 -11.18
CA LEU A 121 -0.89 1.10 -10.82
C LEU A 121 -2.26 0.59 -11.32
N LEU A 122 -3.29 1.44 -11.32
CA LEU A 122 -4.57 1.14 -11.96
C LEU A 122 -4.43 1.05 -13.49
N THR A 123 -3.62 1.91 -14.10
CA THR A 123 -3.38 1.90 -15.55
C THR A 123 -2.61 0.65 -15.99
N SER A 124 -1.56 0.25 -15.26
CA SER A 124 -0.82 -0.97 -15.56
C SER A 124 -1.64 -2.24 -15.29
N SER A 125 -2.49 -2.24 -14.26
CA SER A 125 -3.46 -3.31 -14.02
C SER A 125 -4.47 -3.43 -15.17
N HIS A 126 -4.97 -2.31 -15.71
CA HIS A 126 -5.83 -2.33 -16.88
C HIS A 126 -5.13 -2.83 -18.13
N ALA A 127 -3.91 -2.35 -18.43
CA ALA A 127 -3.12 -2.81 -19.59
C ALA A 127 -2.87 -4.33 -19.54
N LEU A 128 -2.41 -4.85 -18.39
CA LEU A 128 -2.22 -6.28 -18.20
C LEU A 128 -3.54 -7.06 -18.38
N SER A 129 -4.68 -6.50 -17.93
CA SER A 129 -5.99 -7.14 -18.13
C SER A 129 -6.43 -7.16 -19.59
N SER A 130 -6.15 -6.12 -20.39
CA SER A 130 -6.46 -6.10 -21.82
C SER A 130 -5.57 -7.06 -22.60
N ASP A 131 -4.28 -7.16 -22.27
CA ASP A 131 -3.34 -8.05 -22.95
C ASP A 131 -3.71 -9.52 -22.73
N ILE A 132 -4.09 -9.88 -21.48
CA ILE A 132 -4.62 -11.20 -21.15
C ILE A 132 -5.91 -11.50 -21.92
N LEU A 133 -6.83 -10.53 -22.02
CA LEU A 133 -8.10 -10.73 -22.73
C LEU A 133 -7.92 -10.85 -24.26
N SER A 134 -7.00 -10.08 -24.87
CA SER A 134 -6.64 -10.24 -26.28
C SER A 134 -6.01 -11.61 -26.53
N SER A 135 -4.98 -11.97 -25.75
CA SER A 135 -4.31 -13.27 -25.87
C SER A 135 -5.29 -14.44 -25.70
N MET A 136 -6.24 -14.36 -24.77
CA MET A 136 -7.31 -15.35 -24.66
C MET A 136 -8.23 -15.37 -25.88
N SER A 137 -8.62 -14.20 -26.40
CA SER A 137 -9.46 -14.09 -27.62
C SER A 137 -8.78 -14.73 -28.83
N ASP A 138 -7.47 -14.50 -29.00
CA ASP A 138 -6.67 -15.04 -30.10
C ASP A 138 -6.47 -16.56 -29.97
N GLU A 139 -6.20 -17.06 -28.76
CA GLU A 139 -6.20 -18.51 -28.46
C GLU A 139 -7.55 -19.15 -28.82
N TRP A 140 -8.67 -18.59 -28.36
CA TRP A 140 -10.01 -19.12 -28.66
C TRP A 140 -10.34 -19.07 -30.16
N SER A 141 -9.98 -17.99 -30.85
CA SER A 141 -10.14 -17.86 -32.31
C SER A 141 -9.39 -18.99 -33.05
N MET A 142 -8.14 -19.26 -32.66
CA MET A 142 -7.34 -20.34 -33.25
C MET A 142 -7.91 -21.75 -32.96
N ILE A 143 -8.50 -21.97 -31.78
CA ILE A 143 -9.12 -23.26 -31.41
C ILE A 143 -10.47 -23.43 -32.11
N LEU A 144 -11.24 -22.36 -32.30
CA LEU A 144 -12.54 -22.39 -32.97
C LEU A 144 -12.40 -22.60 -34.48
N ASN A 145 -11.39 -22.02 -35.12
CA ASN A 145 -11.13 -22.17 -36.56
C ASN A 145 -10.31 -23.41 -36.93
N GLU A 146 -10.00 -24.30 -35.98
CA GLU A 146 -9.30 -25.56 -36.24
C GLU A 146 -10.16 -26.53 -37.08
N SER A 147 -9.67 -26.85 -38.29
CA SER A 147 -10.39 -27.70 -39.26
C SER A 147 -10.40 -29.19 -38.91
N ASN A 148 -9.41 -29.68 -38.14
CA ASN A 148 -9.34 -31.09 -37.76
C ASN A 148 -10.12 -31.33 -36.45
N PRO A 149 -11.17 -32.17 -36.43
CA PRO A 149 -12.02 -32.35 -35.25
C PRO A 149 -11.29 -33.02 -34.08
N GLU A 150 -10.39 -33.98 -34.31
CA GLU A 150 -9.62 -34.60 -33.22
C GLU A 150 -8.65 -33.59 -32.59
N LEU A 151 -7.97 -32.80 -33.42
CA LEU A 151 -7.01 -31.80 -32.98
C LEU A 151 -7.73 -30.67 -32.21
N LYS A 152 -8.93 -30.28 -32.67
CA LYS A 152 -9.84 -29.37 -31.97
C LYS A 152 -10.30 -29.91 -30.63
N VAL A 153 -10.70 -31.19 -30.53
CA VAL A 153 -11.06 -31.82 -29.24
C VAL A 153 -9.88 -31.84 -28.28
N ARG A 154 -8.66 -32.19 -28.73
CA ARG A 154 -7.44 -32.13 -27.91
C ARG A 154 -7.13 -30.71 -27.42
N LYS A 155 -7.25 -29.70 -28.30
CA LYS A 155 -7.07 -28.29 -27.94
C LYS A 155 -8.11 -27.81 -26.92
N LEU A 156 -9.39 -28.18 -27.09
CA LEU A 156 -10.47 -27.85 -26.15
C LEU A 156 -10.25 -28.51 -24.78
N TYR A 157 -9.79 -29.76 -24.73
CA TYR A 157 -9.45 -30.43 -23.48
C TYR A 157 -8.25 -29.76 -22.77
N ALA A 158 -7.21 -29.36 -23.52
CA ALA A 158 -6.09 -28.61 -22.96
C ALA A 158 -6.52 -27.23 -22.42
N ALA A 159 -7.41 -26.52 -23.13
CA ALA A 159 -7.98 -25.25 -22.67
C ALA A 159 -8.84 -25.42 -21.40
N LEU A 160 -9.61 -26.50 -21.30
CA LEU A 160 -10.39 -26.85 -20.11
C LEU A 160 -9.48 -27.07 -18.88
N VAL A 161 -8.39 -27.84 -19.04
CA VAL A 161 -7.40 -28.07 -17.96
C VAL A 161 -6.67 -26.78 -17.58
N LYS A 162 -6.33 -25.92 -18.56
CA LYS A 162 -5.72 -24.59 -18.34
C LYS A 162 -6.64 -23.67 -17.53
N GLU A 163 -7.93 -23.62 -17.85
CA GLU A 163 -8.90 -22.79 -17.10
C GLU A 163 -9.27 -23.41 -15.75
N GLN A 164 -9.31 -24.74 -15.60
CA GLN A 164 -9.53 -25.39 -14.30
C GLN A 164 -8.36 -25.11 -13.33
N THR A 165 -7.11 -25.31 -13.76
CA THR A 165 -5.93 -25.01 -12.93
C THR A 165 -5.80 -23.52 -12.60
N ARG A 166 -6.22 -22.63 -13.52
CA ARG A 166 -6.37 -21.19 -13.25
C ARG A 166 -7.43 -20.90 -12.19
N ARG A 167 -8.57 -21.58 -12.22
CA ARG A 167 -9.63 -21.44 -11.19
C ARG A 167 -9.19 -21.93 -9.83
N GLU A 168 -8.56 -23.10 -9.76
CA GLU A 168 -8.08 -23.70 -8.51
C GLU A 168 -7.02 -22.81 -7.85
N SER A 169 -6.08 -22.26 -8.62
CA SER A 169 -5.09 -21.30 -8.12
C SER A 169 -5.69 -19.95 -7.72
N ALA A 170 -6.65 -19.41 -8.49
CA ALA A 170 -7.37 -18.19 -8.12
C ALA A 170 -8.22 -18.35 -6.85
N GLU A 171 -8.86 -19.52 -6.66
CA GLU A 171 -9.62 -19.85 -5.46
C GLU A 171 -8.70 -19.99 -4.24
N GLN A 172 -7.52 -20.59 -4.40
CA GLN A 172 -6.51 -20.68 -3.36
C GLN A 172 -6.01 -19.30 -2.93
N VAL A 173 -5.66 -18.42 -3.88
CA VAL A 173 -5.27 -17.03 -3.58
C VAL A 173 -6.40 -16.26 -2.89
N ALA A 174 -7.66 -16.48 -3.28
CA ALA A 174 -8.82 -15.87 -2.62
C ALA A 174 -9.04 -16.37 -1.17
N LYS A 175 -8.81 -17.66 -0.90
CA LYS A 175 -8.82 -18.24 0.46
C LYS A 175 -7.72 -17.64 1.33
N GLU A 176 -6.50 -17.60 0.81
CA GLU A 176 -5.34 -17.03 1.52
C GLU A 176 -5.55 -15.54 1.81
N ALA A 177 -5.96 -14.74 0.82
CA ALA A 177 -6.27 -13.32 1.00
C ALA A 177 -7.36 -13.08 2.06
N ARG A 178 -8.38 -13.95 2.14
CA ARG A 178 -9.39 -13.90 3.19
C ARG A 178 -8.81 -14.19 4.58
N ILE A 179 -7.96 -15.20 4.72
CA ILE A 179 -7.29 -15.55 5.98
C ILE A 179 -6.35 -14.41 6.43
N TYR A 180 -5.61 -13.79 5.51
CA TYR A 180 -4.79 -12.62 5.81
C TYR A 180 -5.62 -11.39 6.24
N ALA A 181 -6.78 -11.16 5.62
CA ALA A 181 -7.68 -10.08 6.03
C ALA A 181 -8.32 -10.34 7.42
N GLU A 182 -8.66 -11.59 7.71
CA GLU A 182 -9.26 -12.01 8.98
C GLU A 182 -8.25 -11.94 10.14
N THR A 183 -7.03 -12.44 9.95
CA THR A 183 -5.95 -12.33 10.94
C THR A 183 -5.48 -10.89 11.15
N LEU A 184 -5.46 -10.05 10.11
CA LEU A 184 -5.17 -8.61 10.26
C LEU A 184 -6.26 -7.90 11.07
N LYS A 185 -7.54 -8.20 10.81
CA LYS A 185 -8.68 -7.67 11.57
C LYS A 185 -8.62 -8.11 13.05
N GLU A 186 -8.26 -9.36 13.31
CA GLU A 186 -8.10 -9.88 14.68
C GLU A 186 -6.95 -9.16 15.40
N GLN A 187 -5.76 -9.07 14.80
CA GLN A 187 -4.63 -8.32 15.36
C GLN A 187 -4.95 -6.84 15.62
N THR A 188 -5.67 -6.18 14.71
CA THR A 188 -6.13 -4.80 14.92
C THR A 188 -7.13 -4.70 16.06
N THR A 189 -8.05 -5.66 16.18
CA THR A 189 -9.04 -5.71 17.27
C THR A 189 -8.37 -5.92 18.63
N GLN A 190 -7.42 -6.85 18.72
CA GLN A 190 -6.65 -7.10 19.94
C GLN A 190 -5.87 -5.85 20.37
N ARG A 191 -5.11 -5.22 19.45
CA ARG A 191 -4.38 -3.97 19.74
C ARG A 191 -5.30 -2.83 20.23
N ILE A 192 -6.55 -2.77 19.74
CA ILE A 192 -7.54 -1.80 20.22
C ILE A 192 -8.02 -2.15 21.63
N SER A 193 -8.14 -3.44 22.00
CA SER A 193 -8.41 -3.86 23.38
C SER A 193 -7.23 -3.53 24.29
N ASP A 194 -6.02 -3.97 23.95
CA ASP A 194 -4.81 -3.74 24.74
C ASP A 194 -4.59 -2.24 25.07
N LEU A 195 -4.86 -1.37 24.09
CA LEU A 195 -4.78 0.08 24.25
C LEU A 195 -5.92 0.66 25.11
N ARG A 196 -7.13 0.10 25.06
CA ARG A 196 -8.23 0.49 25.96
C ARG A 196 -7.92 0.09 27.39
N ASP A 197 -7.54 -1.16 27.62
CA ASP A 197 -7.23 -1.70 28.94
C ASP A 197 -6.06 -0.93 29.59
N ALA A 198 -5.04 -0.56 28.80
CA ALA A 198 -3.94 0.28 29.24
C ALA A 198 -4.38 1.72 29.58
N LEU A 199 -5.26 2.34 28.79
CA LEU A 199 -5.79 3.69 29.05
C LEU A 199 -6.74 3.71 30.26
N GLU A 200 -7.60 2.70 30.41
CA GLU A 200 -8.48 2.55 31.57
C GLU A 200 -7.66 2.32 32.85
N GLY A 201 -6.57 1.54 32.78
CA GLY A 201 -5.59 1.42 33.85
C GLY A 201 -4.93 2.75 34.24
N GLN A 202 -4.52 3.57 33.26
CA GLN A 202 -3.99 4.91 33.52
C GLN A 202 -5.05 5.85 34.12
N ILE A 203 -6.28 5.81 33.64
CA ILE A 203 -7.41 6.58 34.18
C ILE A 203 -7.70 6.16 35.62
N ALA A 204 -7.69 4.86 35.94
CA ALA A 204 -7.87 4.36 37.30
C ALA A 204 -6.74 4.81 38.23
N PHE A 205 -5.48 4.74 37.77
CA PHE A 205 -4.31 5.21 38.52
C PHE A 205 -4.36 6.70 38.82
N LEU A 206 -4.62 7.55 37.81
CA LEU A 206 -4.75 9.01 37.98
C LEU A 206 -5.92 9.37 38.90
N ASN A 207 -7.06 8.68 38.78
CA ASN A 207 -8.17 8.84 39.72
C ASN A 207 -7.79 8.43 41.16
N GLY A 208 -6.92 7.43 41.32
CA GLY A 208 -6.32 7.07 42.60
C GLY A 208 -5.47 8.20 43.20
N GLN A 209 -4.55 8.76 42.40
CA GLN A 209 -3.70 9.88 42.81
C GLN A 209 -4.54 11.13 43.17
N ILE A 210 -5.55 11.48 42.38
CA ILE A 210 -6.46 12.61 42.67
C ILE A 210 -7.20 12.39 44.00
N ARG A 211 -7.66 11.17 44.29
CA ARG A 211 -8.30 10.84 45.58
C ARG A 211 -7.31 10.89 46.75
N GLN A 212 -6.04 10.54 46.54
CA GLN A 212 -5.00 10.66 47.57
C GLN A 212 -4.67 12.13 47.86
N LEU A 213 -4.31 12.92 46.84
CA LEU A 213 -4.01 14.36 46.97
C LEU A 213 -5.19 15.14 47.58
N LYS A 214 -6.43 14.75 47.25
CA LYS A 214 -7.62 15.32 47.89
C LYS A 214 -7.66 15.03 49.41
N ARG A 215 -7.42 13.80 49.85
CA ARG A 215 -7.34 13.47 51.29
C ARG A 215 -6.20 14.20 52.00
N GLU A 216 -5.04 14.32 51.37
CA GLU A 216 -3.87 15.00 51.93
C GLU A 216 -4.13 16.51 52.08
N SER A 217 -4.78 17.14 51.11
CA SER A 217 -5.23 18.54 51.22
C SER A 217 -6.35 18.73 52.25
N GLU A 218 -7.30 17.80 52.36
CA GLU A 218 -8.34 17.82 53.41
C GLU A 218 -7.73 17.70 54.82
N GLN A 219 -6.79 16.77 55.03
CA GLN A 219 -6.08 16.59 56.30
C GLN A 219 -5.21 17.79 56.69
N THR A 220 -4.48 18.38 55.74
CA THR A 220 -3.65 19.57 56.02
C THR A 220 -4.51 20.80 56.32
N LEU A 221 -5.64 20.99 55.62
CA LEU A 221 -6.62 22.03 55.96
C LEU A 221 -7.23 21.82 57.35
N GLU A 222 -7.55 20.59 57.74
CA GLU A 222 -8.06 20.26 59.07
C GLU A 222 -7.01 20.52 60.17
N TYR A 223 -5.74 20.20 59.91
CA TYR A 223 -4.62 20.51 60.80
C TYR A 223 -4.50 22.03 61.04
N TYR A 224 -4.47 22.83 59.97
CA TYR A 224 -4.36 24.29 60.10
C TYR A 224 -5.58 24.93 60.77
N ARG A 225 -6.79 24.42 60.53
CA ARG A 225 -8.01 24.84 61.26
C ARG A 225 -7.86 24.61 62.76
N LYS A 226 -7.49 23.41 63.18
CA LYS A 226 -7.27 23.07 64.60
C LYS A 226 -6.15 23.90 65.24
N GLN A 227 -5.12 24.28 64.49
CA GLN A 227 -4.05 25.16 65.00
C GLN A 227 -4.53 26.62 65.15
N LEU A 228 -5.34 27.12 64.21
CA LEU A 228 -5.98 28.45 64.30
C LEU A 228 -6.99 28.54 65.46
N GLU A 229 -7.83 27.51 65.65
CA GLU A 229 -8.76 27.43 66.78
C GLU A 229 -8.02 27.51 68.12
N LYS A 230 -6.92 26.77 68.28
CA LYS A 230 -6.06 26.84 69.48
C LYS A 230 -5.49 28.24 69.70
N SER A 231 -4.98 28.90 68.67
CA SER A 231 -4.44 30.26 68.82
C SER A 231 -5.53 31.30 69.13
N ASN A 232 -6.72 31.16 68.54
CA ASN A 232 -7.86 32.05 68.82
C ASN A 232 -8.36 31.88 70.27
N ASN A 233 -8.41 30.64 70.77
CA ASN A 233 -8.80 30.37 72.15
C ASN A 233 -7.79 30.97 73.14
N ALA A 234 -6.49 30.77 72.94
CA ALA A 234 -5.44 31.37 73.77
C ALA A 234 -5.48 32.92 73.76
N LEU A 235 -5.77 33.53 72.61
CA LEU A 235 -5.97 34.98 72.51
C LEU A 235 -7.27 35.47 73.19
N ALA A 236 -8.31 34.63 73.23
CA ALA A 236 -9.55 34.94 73.94
C ALA A 236 -9.40 34.78 75.46
N GLU A 237 -8.56 33.86 75.92
CA GLU A 237 -8.17 33.70 77.32
C GLU A 237 -7.30 34.88 77.80
N GLN A 238 -6.28 35.28 77.02
CA GLN A 238 -5.48 36.48 77.30
C GLN A 238 -6.30 37.79 77.36
N LYS A 239 -7.44 37.86 76.65
CA LYS A 239 -8.36 39.01 76.70
C LYS A 239 -9.41 38.95 77.82
N ARG A 240 -9.36 37.92 78.67
CA ARG A 240 -10.27 37.72 79.82
C ARG A 240 -9.56 37.77 81.18
N SER A 241 -8.23 37.85 81.18
CA SER A 241 -7.38 38.08 82.36
C SER A 241 -6.96 39.55 82.48
#